data_AF-A0AAF5DDC2-F1
#
_entry.id   AF-A0AAF5DDC2-F1
#
_cell.length_a   1.000
_cell.length_b   1.000
_cell.length_c   1.000
_cell.angle_alpha   90.00
_cell.angle_beta   90.00
_cell.angle_gamma   90.00
#
_symmetry.space_group_name_H-M   'P 1'
#
loop_
_entity.id
_entity.type
_entity.pdbx_description
1 polymer ?
#
loop_
_entity_poly.entity_id
_entity_poly.type
_entity_poly.pdbx_seq_one_letter_code
_entity_poly.pdbx_strand_id
1 'polypeptide(L)'
;KENMSEGCGRYGFVTPDSPEVFKPVRWNDNGFVNCDDNELDDNMVPETQYSITNYQYVSPFKRDEAIVHFDLNGKSFFKRVFKAFPLSKIIQFQFKKDKMDAIIEQTKTYSFSVTMERDVFDVYNINTDNVLISISSKLFLHIINELKNDNDLMRFFYNGEGSDLIIDVLGCGEFKSEYIPTISCTEYKELSLLEVEKELEIIISPMLLLRVLKSTDKYIKDIVFSFLTDTFEIILENGNLVRQINVCYNDPTYVYKVSRLKDINIGYPISPFFKIQKALRVGNEVNLCIYKNGLIKTTIYAKDIKGTTASFELYVVPKFDTIYEHDVALIYYNPDELTNLRCSGLLISPNIILTAAHCFENNQSPESLINPKHVEVYLGLPVVNNYYLGKGKQKVKKVILHENYHFTYSEFDIGIIVLQKSVSNFCNKNHYLIEPKFDIVNIGGKFRLKSFPKYDKCFFLGWGSPNISIENNKLNKKKIKKLMMRDDINAQRAFRQTMLLNNVVNSNDAPCNGDSGGPIICQKIVGHKSHNYIVGVVSEASSVAPPNASPEEFCEKTDMMLGSSVGLHRNWLNDKINSFKDTILC
;
A
#
# COMPACT_ATOMS: atom_id res chain seq x y z
N LYS A 1 21.95 -37.29 -9.00
CA LYS A 1 21.48 -38.18 -7.92
C LYS A 1 20.13 -37.62 -7.49
N GLU A 2 19.10 -37.82 -8.31
CA GLU A 2 18.18 -39.00 -8.28
C GLU A 2 17.00 -38.66 -7.36
N ASN A 3 15.71 -38.69 -7.75
CA ASN A 3 15.03 -39.18 -8.96
C ASN A 3 13.84 -38.24 -9.31
N MET A 4 13.51 -37.98 -10.59
CA MET A 4 12.42 -38.58 -11.42
C MET A 4 11.02 -38.53 -10.77
N SER A 5 9.91 -38.28 -11.49
CA SER A 5 9.64 -38.05 -12.94
C SER A 5 8.53 -36.95 -13.09
N GLU A 6 7.85 -36.65 -14.22
CA GLU A 6 7.74 -37.22 -15.59
C GLU A 6 7.19 -36.16 -16.59
N GLY A 7 6.93 -36.54 -17.85
CA GLY A 7 5.95 -35.84 -18.72
C GLY A 7 6.47 -35.21 -20.03
N CYS A 8 6.38 -35.98 -21.13
CA CYS A 8 6.26 -35.61 -22.57
C CYS A 8 6.54 -34.17 -23.06
N GLY A 9 7.26 -33.90 -24.18
CA GLY A 9 7.99 -34.77 -25.13
C GLY A 9 8.22 -34.08 -26.50
N ARG A 10 9.30 -34.45 -27.23
CA ARG A 10 9.67 -34.26 -28.68
C ARG A 10 9.22 -32.94 -29.37
N TYR A 11 10.03 -32.16 -30.10
CA TYR A 11 11.17 -32.41 -31.01
C TYR A 11 12.16 -31.21 -30.88
N GLY A 12 13.42 -31.19 -31.30
CA GLY A 12 14.23 -32.11 -32.10
C GLY A 12 15.13 -31.33 -33.07
N PHE A 13 16.27 -30.79 -32.61
CA PHE A 13 17.30 -30.18 -33.46
C PHE A 13 18.71 -30.66 -33.09
N VAL A 14 19.53 -30.88 -34.11
CA VAL A 14 20.89 -31.43 -34.04
C VAL A 14 21.91 -30.28 -33.95
N THR A 15 22.88 -30.40 -33.05
CA THR A 15 24.03 -29.49 -32.94
C THR A 15 25.18 -29.91 -33.86
N PRO A 16 25.84 -28.98 -34.57
CA PRO A 16 27.24 -29.09 -34.94
C PRO A 16 28.16 -28.47 -33.87
N ASP A 17 29.40 -28.95 -33.82
CA ASP A 17 30.31 -28.73 -32.71
C ASP A 17 31.03 -27.37 -32.64
N SER A 18 31.27 -26.95 -31.40
CA SER A 18 32.37 -26.10 -30.92
C SER A 18 32.40 -24.60 -31.26
N PRO A 19 32.98 -23.74 -30.38
CA PRO A 19 32.64 -22.32 -30.33
C PRO A 19 33.80 -21.39 -30.72
N GLU A 20 33.51 -20.37 -31.53
CA GLU A 20 34.37 -19.19 -31.63
C GLU A 20 33.66 -17.92 -31.18
N VAL A 21 34.27 -17.25 -30.20
CA VAL A 21 33.77 -16.03 -29.56
C VAL A 21 34.21 -14.83 -30.38
N PHE A 22 33.25 -14.15 -31.02
CA PHE A 22 33.49 -12.85 -31.65
C PHE A 22 32.62 -11.74 -31.04
N LYS A 23 33.27 -10.67 -30.57
CA LYS A 23 32.62 -9.49 -29.99
C LYS A 23 32.02 -8.62 -31.10
N PRO A 24 30.85 -7.97 -30.90
CA PRO A 24 30.32 -7.00 -31.87
C PRO A 24 31.22 -5.76 -31.96
N VAL A 25 31.53 -5.33 -33.19
CA VAL A 25 32.28 -4.10 -33.48
C VAL A 25 31.30 -3.00 -33.86
N ARG A 26 31.46 -1.79 -33.29
CA ARG A 26 30.75 -0.58 -33.74
C ARG A 26 31.51 0.09 -34.87
N TRP A 27 30.78 0.56 -35.89
CA TRP A 27 31.32 1.37 -36.98
C TRP A 27 31.12 2.85 -36.66
N ASN A 28 32.19 3.64 -36.72
CA ASN A 28 32.16 5.09 -36.66
C ASN A 28 33.44 5.64 -37.33
N ASP A 29 33.32 6.78 -38.02
CA ASP A 29 34.25 7.22 -39.09
C ASP A 29 35.68 7.59 -38.66
N ASN A 30 36.07 7.41 -37.39
CA ASN A 30 37.39 7.77 -36.87
C ASN A 30 37.94 6.70 -35.91
N GLY A 31 38.83 5.83 -36.42
CA GLY A 31 39.97 5.21 -35.71
C GLY A 31 39.72 4.39 -34.42
N PHE A 32 40.22 3.15 -34.39
CA PHE A 32 40.18 2.27 -33.21
C PHE A 32 40.73 2.93 -31.93
N VAL A 33 39.95 2.87 -30.85
CA VAL A 33 40.40 3.06 -29.46
C VAL A 33 39.94 1.85 -28.65
N ASN A 34 40.84 1.30 -27.83
CA ASN A 34 40.67 0.06 -27.09
C ASN A 34 40.80 0.38 -25.59
N CYS A 35 39.70 0.32 -24.84
CA CYS A 35 39.69 0.55 -23.39
C CYS A 35 38.84 -0.50 -22.68
N ASP A 36 39.50 -1.37 -21.93
CA ASP A 36 38.94 -1.83 -20.66
C ASP A 36 38.83 -0.59 -19.77
N ASP A 37 37.63 -0.22 -19.32
CA ASP A 37 37.43 0.37 -18.00
C ASP A 37 35.96 0.38 -17.58
N ASN A 38 35.74 0.45 -16.26
CA ASN A 38 34.46 0.13 -15.64
C ASN A 38 33.51 1.34 -15.61
N GLU A 39 32.47 1.35 -16.45
CA GLU A 39 31.25 2.13 -16.19
C GLU A 39 30.00 1.41 -16.73
N LEU A 40 29.06 1.11 -15.83
CA LEU A 40 27.81 0.41 -16.13
C LEU A 40 26.77 1.38 -16.71
N ASP A 41 26.76 1.55 -18.04
CA ASP A 41 25.67 2.23 -18.74
C ASP A 41 24.48 1.26 -18.96
N ASP A 42 23.41 1.43 -18.18
CA ASP A 42 22.20 0.59 -18.09
C ASP A 42 21.30 0.61 -19.35
N ASN A 43 21.86 0.96 -20.52
CA ASN A 43 21.13 1.32 -21.74
C ASN A 43 21.33 0.36 -22.95
N MET A 44 21.94 -0.81 -22.79
CA MET A 44 21.98 -1.83 -23.85
C MET A 44 20.91 -2.91 -23.68
N VAL A 45 19.79 -2.75 -24.40
CA VAL A 45 18.97 -3.88 -24.85
C VAL A 45 19.55 -4.36 -26.18
N PRO A 46 19.80 -5.67 -26.38
CA PRO A 46 20.28 -6.16 -27.67
C PRO A 46 19.24 -5.87 -28.77
N GLU A 47 19.65 -5.15 -29.81
CA GLU A 47 18.88 -5.07 -31.05
C GLU A 47 18.99 -6.40 -31.80
N THR A 48 18.16 -7.39 -31.45
CA THR A 48 17.92 -8.56 -32.31
C THR A 48 16.97 -8.21 -33.44
N GLN A 49 17.32 -7.18 -34.23
CA GLN A 49 16.86 -7.11 -35.61
C GLN A 49 17.66 -8.14 -36.41
N TYR A 50 17.11 -9.35 -36.55
CA TYR A 50 17.61 -10.33 -37.50
C TYR A 50 17.27 -9.88 -38.93
N SER A 51 17.98 -8.88 -39.45
CA SER A 51 18.02 -8.60 -40.89
C SER A 51 18.95 -9.60 -41.58
N ILE A 52 18.62 -10.89 -41.51
CA ILE A 52 19.24 -11.90 -42.40
C ILE A 52 18.59 -11.68 -43.77
N THR A 53 19.24 -10.87 -44.61
CA THR A 53 18.69 -10.31 -45.86
C THR A 53 18.35 -11.33 -46.96
N ASN A 54 18.39 -12.64 -46.66
CA ASN A 54 17.95 -13.73 -47.54
C ASN A 54 17.20 -14.87 -46.81
N TYR A 55 16.83 -14.74 -45.53
CA TYR A 55 15.97 -15.70 -44.83
C TYR A 55 14.61 -15.08 -44.50
N GLN A 56 13.56 -15.53 -45.16
CA GLN A 56 12.18 -15.24 -44.74
C GLN A 56 11.88 -16.06 -43.49
N TYR A 57 11.74 -15.40 -42.34
CA TYR A 57 11.18 -16.03 -41.15
C TYR A 57 9.71 -16.36 -41.41
N VAL A 58 9.41 -17.65 -41.54
CA VAL A 58 8.04 -18.16 -41.59
C VAL A 58 7.72 -18.65 -40.19
N SER A 59 6.85 -17.92 -39.49
CA SER A 59 6.32 -18.38 -38.21
C SER A 59 5.68 -19.77 -38.38
N PRO A 60 5.95 -20.74 -37.48
CA PRO A 60 5.30 -22.04 -37.51
C PRO A 60 3.81 -21.95 -37.12
N PHE A 61 3.39 -20.82 -36.54
CA PHE A 61 2.05 -20.58 -36.04
C PHE A 61 1.14 -20.02 -37.14
N LYS A 62 0.00 -20.66 -37.39
CA LYS A 62 -0.95 -20.22 -38.41
C LYS A 62 -2.00 -19.25 -37.87
N ARG A 63 -2.44 -18.32 -38.71
CA ARG A 63 -3.39 -17.24 -38.37
C ARG A 63 -4.80 -17.78 -38.08
N ASP A 64 -5.20 -18.85 -38.75
CA ASP A 64 -6.45 -19.60 -38.54
C ASP A 64 -6.45 -20.41 -37.23
N GLU A 65 -5.28 -20.68 -36.66
CA GLU A 65 -5.09 -21.38 -35.38
C GLU A 65 -4.91 -20.41 -34.19
N ALA A 66 -5.05 -19.09 -34.41
CA ALA A 66 -4.82 -18.08 -33.38
C ALA A 66 -5.86 -18.18 -32.25
N ILE A 67 -5.39 -18.20 -31.00
CA ILE A 67 -6.25 -18.17 -29.80
C ILE A 67 -6.79 -16.77 -29.49
N VAL A 68 -6.09 -15.73 -29.97
CA VAL A 68 -6.51 -14.33 -29.93
C VAL A 68 -6.30 -13.74 -31.32
N HIS A 69 -7.36 -13.16 -31.90
CA HIS A 69 -7.31 -12.42 -33.16
C HIS A 69 -8.11 -11.12 -33.04
N PHE A 70 -7.48 -9.97 -33.31
CA PHE A 70 -8.16 -8.68 -33.34
C PHE A 70 -7.65 -7.74 -34.43
N ASP A 71 -8.53 -6.86 -34.92
CA ASP A 71 -8.25 -5.90 -36.00
C ASP A 71 -8.29 -4.45 -35.50
N LEU A 72 -7.38 -3.62 -36.03
CA LEU A 72 -7.26 -2.18 -35.75
C LEU A 72 -7.14 -1.36 -37.05
N ASN A 73 -8.11 -0.50 -37.31
CA ASN A 73 -8.02 0.52 -38.37
C ASN A 73 -7.10 1.71 -37.98
N GLY A 74 -6.62 2.45 -38.99
CA GLY A 74 -5.52 3.40 -38.78
C GLY A 74 -5.86 4.69 -38.03
N LYS A 75 -7.13 5.11 -38.05
CA LYS A 75 -7.70 6.09 -37.10
C LYS A 75 -8.60 5.42 -36.05
N SER A 76 -8.29 4.20 -35.63
CA SER A 76 -8.99 3.52 -34.53
C SER A 76 -8.99 4.35 -33.25
N PHE A 77 -10.09 4.23 -32.51
CA PHE A 77 -10.19 4.73 -31.13
C PHE A 77 -9.07 4.15 -30.25
N PHE A 78 -8.70 2.89 -30.47
CA PHE A 78 -7.53 2.24 -29.89
C PHE A 78 -6.26 3.07 -30.04
N LYS A 79 -5.89 3.52 -31.26
CA LYS A 79 -4.63 4.28 -31.47
C LYS A 79 -4.61 5.60 -30.68
N ARG A 80 -5.77 6.25 -30.50
CA ARG A 80 -5.93 7.45 -29.66
C ARG A 80 -5.71 7.13 -28.18
N VAL A 81 -6.29 6.03 -27.69
CA VAL A 81 -6.17 5.55 -26.31
C VAL A 81 -4.74 5.08 -26.01
N PHE A 82 -4.16 4.27 -26.89
CA PHE A 82 -2.81 3.72 -26.77
C PHE A 82 -1.73 4.80 -26.71
N LYS A 83 -1.82 5.86 -27.53
CA LYS A 83 -0.89 7.01 -27.46
C LYS A 83 -0.92 7.75 -26.12
N ALA A 84 -1.98 7.58 -25.34
CA ALA A 84 -2.12 8.15 -24.01
C ALA A 84 -1.56 7.26 -22.88
N PHE A 85 -1.04 6.07 -23.20
CA PHE A 85 -0.35 5.23 -22.21
C PHE A 85 0.92 5.94 -21.69
N PRO A 86 1.26 5.78 -20.39
CA PRO A 86 2.57 6.14 -19.87
C PRO A 86 3.64 5.22 -20.44
N LEU A 87 4.89 5.69 -20.44
CA LEU A 87 6.03 4.90 -20.93
C LEU A 87 6.42 3.86 -19.87
N SER A 88 6.15 2.58 -20.16
CA SER A 88 6.70 1.43 -19.45
C SER A 88 7.77 0.72 -20.31
N LYS A 89 8.44 -0.32 -19.79
CA LYS A 89 9.31 -1.20 -20.61
C LYS A 89 8.50 -2.33 -21.29
N ILE A 90 7.51 -2.87 -20.59
CA ILE A 90 6.68 -4.02 -20.98
C ILE A 90 5.21 -3.62 -20.81
N ILE A 91 4.33 -4.12 -21.67
CA ILE A 91 2.88 -4.07 -21.48
C ILE A 91 2.38 -5.52 -21.47
N GLN A 92 1.56 -5.87 -20.48
CA GLN A 92 0.90 -7.16 -20.37
C GLN A 92 -0.58 -6.99 -20.70
N PHE A 93 -1.01 -7.60 -21.80
CA PHE A 93 -2.39 -7.61 -22.25
C PHE A 93 -3.10 -8.85 -21.73
N GLN A 94 -4.30 -8.67 -21.17
CA GLN A 94 -5.17 -9.72 -20.69
C GLN A 94 -6.48 -9.69 -21.51
N PHE A 95 -6.68 -10.73 -22.32
CA PHE A 95 -7.82 -10.86 -23.22
C PHE A 95 -8.92 -11.71 -22.58
N LYS A 96 -10.12 -11.13 -22.43
CA LYS A 96 -11.35 -11.75 -21.90
C LYS A 96 -12.44 -11.62 -22.96
N LYS A 97 -13.44 -12.50 -22.96
CA LYS A 97 -14.48 -12.59 -24.02
C LYS A 97 -15.19 -11.26 -24.37
N ASP A 98 -15.28 -10.35 -23.41
CA ASP A 98 -15.98 -9.06 -23.48
C ASP A 98 -15.03 -7.84 -23.54
N LYS A 99 -13.77 -7.98 -23.14
CA LYS A 99 -12.83 -6.85 -22.96
C LYS A 99 -11.36 -7.27 -22.96
N MET A 100 -10.50 -6.32 -23.30
CA MET A 100 -9.06 -6.41 -23.14
C MET A 100 -8.58 -5.45 -22.05
N ASP A 101 -7.81 -5.96 -21.07
CA ASP A 101 -7.16 -5.18 -20.02
C ASP A 101 -5.65 -5.08 -20.32
N ALA A 102 -5.13 -3.86 -20.53
CA ALA A 102 -3.71 -3.59 -20.75
C ALA A 102 -3.04 -3.11 -19.44
N ILE A 103 -2.26 -3.98 -18.81
CA ILE A 103 -1.48 -3.70 -17.60
C ILE A 103 -0.14 -3.11 -18.03
N ILE A 104 0.07 -1.82 -17.74
CA ILE A 104 1.20 -1.06 -18.30
C ILE A 104 2.29 -0.87 -17.24
N GLU A 105 1.90 -0.59 -16.00
CA GLU A 105 2.84 -0.42 -14.90
C GLU A 105 2.21 -0.87 -13.58
N GLN A 106 2.93 -1.70 -12.84
CA GLN A 106 2.53 -2.10 -11.50
C GLN A 106 3.71 -1.97 -10.56
N THR A 107 3.46 -1.29 -9.45
CA THR A 107 4.42 -1.11 -8.38
C THR A 107 3.80 -1.44 -7.03
N LYS A 108 4.63 -1.30 -6.01
CA LYS A 108 4.34 -1.49 -4.60
C LYS A 108 3.50 -0.36 -3.97
N THR A 109 3.19 0.71 -4.71
CA THR A 109 2.42 1.87 -4.22
C THR A 109 1.39 2.40 -5.22
N TYR A 110 1.43 1.96 -6.49
CA TYR A 110 0.44 2.29 -7.50
C TYR A 110 0.43 1.26 -8.63
N SER A 111 -0.67 1.18 -9.37
CA SER A 111 -0.75 0.45 -10.64
C SER A 111 -1.55 1.25 -11.66
N PHE A 112 -1.15 1.13 -12.92
CA PHE A 112 -1.82 1.73 -14.06
C PHE A 112 -2.16 0.68 -15.12
N SER A 113 -3.46 0.58 -15.42
CA SER A 113 -4.01 -0.30 -16.45
C SER A 113 -5.00 0.46 -17.34
N VAL A 114 -5.34 -0.13 -18.50
CA VAL A 114 -6.37 0.40 -19.40
C VAL A 114 -7.28 -0.72 -19.86
N THR A 115 -8.56 -0.62 -19.58
CA THR A 115 -9.58 -1.54 -20.08
C THR A 115 -10.21 -0.99 -21.35
N MET A 116 -10.38 -1.84 -22.36
CA MET A 116 -11.07 -1.56 -23.61
C MET A 116 -12.11 -2.65 -23.85
N GLU A 117 -13.36 -2.25 -24.05
CA GLU A 117 -14.45 -3.16 -24.42
C GLU A 117 -14.18 -3.76 -25.82
N ARG A 118 -14.72 -4.96 -26.11
CA ARG A 118 -14.51 -5.62 -27.41
C ARG A 118 -14.91 -4.73 -28.61
N ASP A 119 -15.90 -3.85 -28.42
CA ASP A 119 -16.46 -2.99 -29.48
C ASP A 119 -15.51 -1.82 -29.85
N VAL A 120 -14.32 -1.74 -29.23
CA VAL A 120 -13.18 -0.90 -29.65
C VAL A 120 -12.48 -1.45 -30.90
N PHE A 121 -12.64 -2.74 -31.18
CA PHE A 121 -11.97 -3.47 -32.26
C PHE A 121 -12.97 -3.83 -33.36
N ASP A 122 -12.53 -3.77 -34.62
CA ASP A 122 -13.39 -4.13 -35.77
C ASP A 122 -13.57 -5.66 -35.89
N VAL A 123 -12.60 -6.42 -35.37
CA VAL A 123 -12.66 -7.87 -35.13
C VAL A 123 -12.11 -8.13 -33.72
N TYR A 124 -12.75 -9.01 -32.95
CA TYR A 124 -12.29 -9.43 -31.63
C TYR A 124 -12.72 -10.86 -31.33
N ASN A 125 -11.83 -11.82 -31.63
CA ASN A 125 -12.06 -13.24 -31.47
C ASN A 125 -11.07 -13.81 -30.44
N ILE A 126 -11.60 -14.56 -29.46
CA ILE A 126 -10.79 -15.28 -28.47
C ILE A 126 -11.37 -16.69 -28.30
N ASN A 127 -10.52 -17.69 -28.46
CA ASN A 127 -10.92 -19.10 -28.41
C ASN A 127 -10.79 -19.72 -27.01
N THR A 128 -10.04 -19.08 -26.10
CA THR A 128 -9.78 -19.55 -24.73
C THR A 128 -10.06 -18.45 -23.71
N ASP A 129 -10.58 -18.81 -22.53
CA ASP A 129 -10.83 -17.81 -21.49
C ASP A 129 -9.53 -17.30 -20.87
N ASN A 130 -9.41 -15.96 -20.74
CA ASN A 130 -8.36 -15.26 -19.99
C ASN A 130 -6.92 -15.49 -20.51
N VAL A 131 -6.64 -15.04 -21.74
CA VAL A 131 -5.31 -15.15 -22.36
C VAL A 131 -4.42 -13.98 -21.93
N LEU A 132 -3.19 -14.26 -21.49
CA LEU A 132 -2.18 -13.25 -21.16
C LEU A 132 -1.09 -13.19 -22.24
N ILE A 133 -0.72 -11.98 -22.64
CA ILE A 133 0.37 -11.70 -23.60
C ILE A 133 1.23 -10.55 -23.04
N SER A 134 2.51 -10.79 -22.75
CA SER A 134 3.45 -9.71 -22.39
C SER A 134 4.38 -9.39 -23.56
N ILE A 135 4.49 -8.12 -23.94
CA ILE A 135 5.36 -7.66 -25.02
C ILE A 135 6.09 -6.34 -24.69
N SER A 136 7.15 -6.05 -25.44
CA SER A 136 7.86 -4.77 -25.35
C SER A 136 6.96 -3.61 -25.78
N SER A 137 6.79 -2.63 -24.87
CA SER A 137 6.00 -1.41 -25.13
C SER A 137 6.54 -0.62 -26.32
N LYS A 138 7.87 -0.60 -26.49
CA LYS A 138 8.59 0.19 -27.51
C LYS A 138 8.38 -0.40 -28.90
N LEU A 139 8.46 -1.73 -29.05
CA LEU A 139 8.20 -2.40 -30.33
C LEU A 139 6.74 -2.24 -30.73
N PHE A 140 5.81 -2.48 -29.80
CA PHE A 140 4.38 -2.33 -30.08
C PHE A 140 4.01 -0.87 -30.45
N LEU A 141 4.58 0.13 -29.78
CA LEU A 141 4.41 1.54 -30.13
C LEU A 141 5.05 1.90 -31.48
N HIS A 142 6.17 1.29 -31.86
CA HIS A 142 6.78 1.49 -33.18
C HIS A 142 5.81 1.04 -34.29
N ILE A 143 5.32 -0.20 -34.19
CA ILE A 143 4.40 -0.80 -35.17
C ILE A 143 3.07 -0.04 -35.21
N ILE A 144 2.42 0.21 -34.06
CA ILE A 144 1.16 0.99 -34.01
C ILE A 144 1.29 2.40 -34.62
N ASN A 145 2.49 2.99 -34.67
CA ASN A 145 2.68 4.29 -35.31
C ASN A 145 2.67 4.24 -36.85
N GLU A 146 2.86 3.07 -37.47
CA GLU A 146 2.88 2.89 -38.93
C GLU A 146 1.51 3.03 -39.61
N LEU A 147 0.42 2.77 -38.87
CA LEU A 147 -0.96 3.08 -39.26
C LEU A 147 -1.15 4.59 -39.53
N LYS A 148 -0.84 5.10 -40.71
CA LYS A 148 -0.81 6.54 -40.99
C LYS A 148 -2.16 7.04 -41.49
N ASN A 149 -2.84 6.25 -42.31
CA ASN A 149 -4.07 6.59 -43.00
C ASN A 149 -5.27 5.88 -42.39
N ASP A 150 -6.45 6.45 -42.59
CA ASP A 150 -7.72 5.97 -42.02
C ASP A 150 -8.07 4.54 -42.50
N ASN A 151 -7.64 4.22 -43.72
CA ASN A 151 -7.86 2.93 -44.39
C ASN A 151 -6.76 1.89 -44.14
N ASP A 152 -5.68 2.24 -43.42
CA ASP A 152 -4.66 1.26 -43.06
C ASP A 152 -5.26 0.31 -42.01
N LEU A 153 -5.02 -0.99 -42.14
CA LEU A 153 -5.54 -2.04 -41.26
C LEU A 153 -4.36 -2.81 -40.66
N MET A 154 -4.42 -3.07 -39.34
CA MET A 154 -3.54 -4.03 -38.68
C MET A 154 -4.35 -5.19 -38.11
N ARG A 155 -3.93 -6.42 -38.40
CA ARG A 155 -4.48 -7.65 -37.81
C ARG A 155 -3.48 -8.31 -36.90
N PHE A 156 -3.89 -8.67 -35.70
CA PHE A 156 -3.06 -9.24 -34.66
C PHE A 156 -3.45 -10.69 -34.45
N PHE A 157 -2.49 -11.62 -34.47
CA PHE A 157 -2.71 -13.05 -34.24
C PHE A 157 -1.73 -13.57 -33.20
N TYR A 158 -2.25 -14.24 -32.18
CA TYR A 158 -1.45 -14.90 -31.15
C TYR A 158 -1.94 -16.33 -30.94
N ASN A 159 -1.02 -17.29 -30.85
CA ASN A 159 -1.30 -18.72 -30.85
C ASN A 159 -1.07 -19.40 -29.50
N GLY A 160 -0.67 -18.66 -28.46
CA GLY A 160 -0.46 -19.16 -27.11
C GLY A 160 0.97 -19.01 -26.60
N GLU A 161 1.20 -19.53 -25.39
CA GLU A 161 2.49 -19.39 -24.70
C GLU A 161 3.66 -19.91 -25.55
N GLY A 162 4.74 -19.13 -25.64
CA GLY A 162 5.88 -19.42 -26.49
C GLY A 162 5.73 -19.05 -27.97
N SER A 163 4.56 -18.56 -28.43
CA SER A 163 4.40 -18.00 -29.78
C SER A 163 4.74 -16.51 -29.85
N ASP A 164 5.18 -16.05 -31.02
CA ASP A 164 5.26 -14.63 -31.34
C ASP A 164 3.86 -14.05 -31.57
N LEU A 165 3.67 -12.76 -31.28
CA LEU A 165 2.52 -12.01 -31.75
C LEU A 165 2.75 -11.61 -33.22
N ILE A 166 2.00 -12.23 -34.13
CA ILE A 166 2.03 -11.93 -35.57
C ILE A 166 1.17 -10.70 -35.83
N ILE A 167 1.67 -9.73 -36.59
CA ILE A 167 0.95 -8.51 -36.94
C ILE A 167 1.01 -8.30 -38.44
N ASP A 168 -0.12 -8.47 -39.12
CA ASP A 168 -0.25 -8.12 -40.53
C ASP A 168 -0.63 -6.65 -40.66
N VAL A 169 0.19 -5.87 -41.35
CA VAL A 169 -0.08 -4.47 -41.70
C VAL A 169 -0.46 -4.42 -43.18
N LEU A 170 -1.66 -3.91 -43.45
CA LEU A 170 -2.18 -3.62 -44.78
C LEU A 170 -2.40 -2.11 -44.91
N GLY A 171 -1.50 -1.39 -45.56
CA GLY A 171 -1.53 0.08 -45.59
C GLY A 171 -0.77 0.63 -46.80
N CYS A 172 -1.18 1.81 -47.29
CA CYS A 172 -0.63 2.42 -48.52
C CYS A 172 -0.64 1.53 -49.79
N GLY A 173 -1.36 0.40 -49.80
CA GLY A 173 -1.33 -0.59 -50.89
C GLY A 173 -0.26 -1.68 -50.74
N GLU A 174 0.52 -1.65 -49.65
CA GLU A 174 1.50 -2.67 -49.29
C GLU A 174 0.95 -3.61 -48.21
N PHE A 175 1.38 -4.87 -48.24
CA PHE A 175 1.17 -5.85 -47.18
C PHE A 175 2.51 -6.23 -46.59
N LYS A 176 2.62 -6.22 -45.26
CA LYS A 176 3.77 -6.76 -44.53
C LYS A 176 3.33 -7.49 -43.27
N SER A 177 4.13 -8.46 -42.83
CA SER A 177 3.94 -9.16 -41.56
C SER A 177 5.11 -8.88 -40.63
N GLU A 178 4.81 -8.35 -39.46
CA GLU A 178 5.74 -8.15 -38.35
C GLU A 178 5.55 -9.25 -37.30
N TYR A 179 6.60 -9.57 -36.54
CA TYR A 179 6.57 -10.57 -35.48
C TYR A 179 7.14 -9.95 -34.20
N ILE A 180 6.34 -9.86 -33.13
CA ILE A 180 6.81 -9.39 -31.82
C ILE A 180 7.00 -10.59 -30.90
N PRO A 181 8.24 -10.86 -30.44
CA PRO A 181 8.49 -11.88 -29.43
C PRO A 181 7.71 -11.63 -28.14
N THR A 182 7.05 -12.67 -27.63
CA THR A 182 6.37 -12.59 -26.35
C THR A 182 7.33 -12.85 -25.19
N ILE A 183 7.04 -12.21 -24.06
CA ILE A 183 7.81 -12.28 -22.83
C ILE A 183 7.04 -13.15 -21.84
N SER A 184 7.74 -13.97 -21.06
CA SER A 184 7.12 -14.77 -19.99
C SER A 184 6.34 -13.86 -19.03
N CYS A 185 5.07 -14.20 -18.80
CA CYS A 185 4.17 -13.39 -17.98
C CYS A 185 4.43 -13.61 -16.49
N THR A 186 4.61 -12.53 -15.72
CA THR A 186 4.56 -12.60 -14.26
C THR A 186 3.10 -12.58 -13.78
N GLU A 187 2.80 -13.31 -12.70
CA GLU A 187 1.48 -13.25 -12.05
C GLU A 187 1.13 -11.82 -11.63
N TYR A 188 -0.05 -11.38 -12.05
CA TYR A 188 -0.59 -10.05 -11.82
C TYR A 188 -1.17 -9.94 -10.41
N LYS A 189 -0.61 -9.07 -9.56
CA LYS A 189 -1.11 -8.82 -8.20
C LYS A 189 -1.97 -7.57 -8.16
N GLU A 190 -3.18 -7.69 -8.70
CA GLU A 190 -4.20 -6.64 -8.76
C GLU A 190 -4.29 -5.77 -7.49
N LEU A 191 -4.03 -4.45 -7.62
CA LEU A 191 -4.40 -3.50 -6.55
C LEU A 191 -5.92 -3.32 -6.45
N SER A 192 -6.68 -3.75 -7.46
CA SER A 192 -8.14 -3.94 -7.39
C SER A 192 -8.57 -4.95 -6.33
N LEU A 193 -7.71 -5.89 -5.92
CA LEU A 193 -7.98 -6.78 -4.77
C LEU A 193 -7.92 -6.04 -3.42
N LEU A 194 -7.46 -4.79 -3.40
CA LEU A 194 -7.56 -3.88 -2.26
C LEU A 194 -8.81 -3.00 -2.31
N GLU A 195 -9.71 -3.17 -3.29
CA GLU A 195 -11.02 -2.50 -3.24
C GLU A 195 -11.82 -3.05 -2.05
N VAL A 196 -12.27 -2.15 -1.18
CA VAL A 196 -13.20 -2.46 -0.08
C VAL A 196 -14.49 -1.66 -0.30
N GLU A 197 -15.27 -1.37 0.73
CA GLU A 197 -16.39 -0.45 0.57
C GLU A 197 -15.89 0.95 0.18
N LYS A 198 -16.52 1.58 -0.82
CA LYS A 198 -16.25 2.97 -1.22
C LYS A 198 -16.63 3.92 -0.08
N GLU A 199 -15.71 4.77 0.34
CA GLU A 199 -15.97 5.83 1.32
C GLU A 199 -16.44 7.12 0.63
N LEU A 200 -15.95 7.37 -0.59
CA LEU A 200 -16.32 8.50 -1.47
C LEU A 200 -16.26 8.07 -2.95
N GLU A 201 -17.16 8.62 -3.76
CA GLU A 201 -17.12 8.56 -5.22
C GLU A 201 -17.49 9.93 -5.81
N ILE A 202 -16.60 10.54 -6.60
CA ILE A 202 -16.82 11.83 -7.25
C ILE A 202 -16.42 11.78 -8.73
N ILE A 203 -17.31 12.26 -9.62
CA ILE A 203 -17.07 12.38 -11.05
C ILE A 203 -16.75 13.85 -11.36
N ILE A 204 -15.57 14.08 -11.93
CA ILE A 204 -15.04 15.41 -12.22
C ILE A 204 -14.58 15.57 -13.68
N SER A 205 -14.45 16.82 -14.11
CA SER A 205 -13.83 17.17 -15.38
C SER A 205 -12.33 16.83 -15.37
N PRO A 206 -11.78 16.17 -16.41
CA PRO A 206 -10.34 15.91 -16.54
C PRO A 206 -9.50 17.20 -16.52
N MET A 207 -10.10 18.33 -16.90
CA MET A 207 -9.47 19.64 -16.86
C MET A 207 -9.08 20.10 -15.46
N LEU A 208 -9.75 19.63 -14.39
CA LEU A 208 -9.36 19.96 -13.02
C LEU A 208 -7.97 19.38 -12.70
N LEU A 209 -7.82 18.06 -12.78
CA LEU A 209 -6.55 17.39 -12.52
C LEU A 209 -5.44 17.82 -13.51
N LEU A 210 -5.78 18.12 -14.77
CA LEU A 210 -4.82 18.71 -15.71
C LEU A 210 -4.32 20.09 -15.28
N ARG A 211 -5.18 20.96 -14.75
CA ARG A 211 -4.76 22.28 -14.24
C ARG A 211 -3.88 22.13 -13.01
N VAL A 212 -4.29 21.30 -12.05
CA VAL A 212 -3.49 20.92 -10.85
C VAL A 212 -2.09 20.50 -11.31
N LEU A 213 -1.99 19.39 -12.06
CA LEU A 213 -0.72 18.75 -12.42
C LEU A 213 0.16 19.57 -13.38
N LYS A 214 -0.40 20.50 -14.17
CA LYS A 214 0.39 21.44 -14.98
C LYS A 214 0.98 22.58 -14.15
N SER A 215 0.31 22.97 -13.07
CA SER A 215 0.74 24.06 -12.19
C SER A 215 1.78 23.62 -11.15
N THR A 216 1.89 22.32 -10.91
CA THR A 216 2.76 21.71 -9.91
C THR A 216 4.25 21.96 -10.20
N ASP A 217 4.96 22.52 -9.21
CA ASP A 217 6.41 22.64 -9.21
C ASP A 217 7.09 21.27 -9.03
N LYS A 218 8.25 21.06 -9.65
CA LYS A 218 9.00 19.79 -9.69
C LYS A 218 9.43 19.26 -8.31
N TYR A 219 9.39 20.12 -7.29
CA TYR A 219 9.74 19.77 -5.90
C TYR A 219 8.57 19.21 -5.09
N ILE A 220 7.33 19.35 -5.55
CA ILE A 220 6.15 18.79 -4.88
C ILE A 220 6.18 17.28 -4.98
N LYS A 221 6.01 16.61 -3.84
CA LYS A 221 6.06 15.14 -3.70
C LYS A 221 4.70 14.53 -3.47
N ASP A 222 3.79 15.31 -2.89
CA ASP A 222 2.54 14.81 -2.34
C ASP A 222 1.35 15.62 -2.89
N ILE A 223 0.25 14.91 -3.15
CA ILE A 223 -1.07 15.46 -3.46
C ILE A 223 -2.05 14.95 -2.42
N VAL A 224 -2.73 15.87 -1.74
CA VAL A 224 -3.70 15.57 -0.70
C VAL A 224 -5.08 15.94 -1.24
N PHE A 225 -6.03 15.01 -1.08
CA PHE A 225 -7.43 15.27 -1.37
C PHE A 225 -8.18 15.41 -0.04
N SER A 226 -8.75 16.60 0.18
CA SER A 226 -9.52 16.97 1.36
C SER A 226 -10.97 17.20 0.95
N PHE A 227 -11.88 16.28 1.27
CA PHE A 227 -13.31 16.38 1.03
C PHE A 227 -13.99 16.82 2.32
N LEU A 228 -14.70 17.94 2.27
CA LEU A 228 -15.42 18.55 3.39
C LEU A 228 -16.94 18.50 3.08
N THR A 229 -17.77 19.21 3.84
CA THR A 229 -19.23 19.17 3.66
C THR A 229 -19.71 19.78 2.32
N ASP A 230 -19.21 20.97 1.96
CA ASP A 230 -19.70 21.75 0.80
C ASP A 230 -18.68 21.89 -0.35
N THR A 231 -17.41 21.60 -0.06
CA THR A 231 -16.28 21.79 -0.96
C THR A 231 -15.29 20.65 -0.83
N PHE A 232 -14.46 20.45 -1.87
CA PHE A 232 -13.23 19.70 -1.72
C PHE A 232 -12.02 20.52 -2.16
N GLU A 233 -10.87 20.16 -1.60
CA GLU A 233 -9.61 20.86 -1.74
C GLU A 233 -8.58 19.87 -2.27
N ILE A 234 -7.87 20.26 -3.33
CA ILE A 234 -6.69 19.56 -3.80
C ILE A 234 -5.48 20.35 -3.31
N ILE A 235 -4.76 19.79 -2.34
CA ILE A 235 -3.62 20.43 -1.70
C ILE A 235 -2.34 19.77 -2.23
N LEU A 236 -1.37 20.60 -2.62
CA LEU A 236 -0.07 20.20 -3.13
C LEU A 236 1.01 20.64 -2.13
N GLU A 237 1.72 19.69 -1.57
CA GLU A 237 2.61 19.93 -0.43
C GLU A 237 4.09 19.66 -0.75
N ASN A 238 4.95 20.55 -0.26
CA ASN A 238 6.40 20.37 -0.21
C ASN A 238 7.00 21.09 1.01
N GLY A 239 6.99 20.44 2.17
CA GLY A 239 7.49 21.00 3.42
C GLY A 239 6.67 22.24 3.81
N ASN A 240 7.26 23.43 3.67
CA ASN A 240 6.58 24.69 3.98
C ASN A 240 5.79 25.27 2.79
N LEU A 241 5.98 24.78 1.56
CA LEU A 241 5.23 25.24 0.41
C LEU A 241 3.94 24.44 0.27
N VAL A 242 2.81 25.11 0.44
CA VAL A 242 1.47 24.55 0.25
C VAL A 242 0.77 25.35 -0.84
N ARG A 243 0.25 24.66 -1.87
CA ARG A 243 -0.72 25.24 -2.81
C ARG A 243 -2.03 24.50 -2.68
N GLN A 244 -3.12 25.23 -2.58
CA GLN A 244 -4.45 24.69 -2.33
C GLN A 244 -5.40 25.15 -3.45
N ILE A 245 -6.13 24.20 -4.03
CA ILE A 245 -7.13 24.44 -5.07
C ILE A 245 -8.47 23.99 -4.52
N ASN A 246 -9.32 24.95 -4.17
CA ASN A 246 -10.65 24.71 -3.62
C ASN A 246 -11.68 24.65 -4.74
N VAL A 247 -12.54 23.63 -4.69
CA VAL A 247 -13.58 23.37 -5.68
C VAL A 247 -14.89 23.12 -4.94
N CYS A 248 -15.93 23.87 -5.29
CA CYS A 248 -17.26 23.68 -4.71
C CYS A 248 -17.96 22.51 -5.40
N TYR A 249 -18.69 21.67 -4.65
CA TYR A 249 -19.40 20.53 -5.25
C TYR A 249 -20.49 20.93 -6.25
N ASN A 250 -20.95 22.18 -6.17
CA ASN A 250 -21.95 22.76 -7.07
C ASN A 250 -21.35 23.48 -8.29
N ASP A 251 -20.03 23.45 -8.52
CA ASP A 251 -19.40 24.02 -9.72
C ASP A 251 -19.53 23.07 -10.92
N PRO A 252 -20.44 23.34 -11.89
CA PRO A 252 -20.67 22.46 -13.03
C PRO A 252 -19.49 22.43 -14.01
N THR A 253 -18.53 23.35 -13.88
CA THR A 253 -17.30 23.38 -14.69
C THR A 253 -16.40 22.19 -14.39
N TYR A 254 -16.43 21.71 -13.13
CA TYR A 254 -15.50 20.69 -12.65
C TYR A 254 -16.16 19.48 -12.01
N VAL A 255 -17.37 19.60 -11.46
CA VAL A 255 -18.03 18.52 -10.73
C VAL A 255 -19.29 18.10 -11.46
N TYR A 256 -19.33 16.84 -11.90
CA TYR A 256 -20.48 16.27 -12.63
C TYR A 256 -21.38 15.45 -11.69
N LYS A 257 -20.80 14.81 -10.67
CA LYS A 257 -21.53 14.02 -9.67
C LYS A 257 -20.69 13.86 -8.40
N VAL A 258 -21.34 13.89 -7.23
CA VAL A 258 -20.76 13.49 -5.94
C VAL A 258 -21.63 12.39 -5.33
N SER A 259 -21.04 11.41 -4.64
CA SER A 259 -21.76 10.33 -3.98
C SER A 259 -20.96 9.82 -2.78
N ARG A 260 -21.62 9.76 -1.61
CA ARG A 260 -21.04 9.52 -0.28
C ARG A 260 -20.08 10.63 0.15
N LEU A 261 -20.43 11.37 1.19
CA LEU A 261 -19.57 12.36 1.83
C LEU A 261 -19.36 11.98 3.30
N LYS A 262 -18.11 11.65 3.61
CA LYS A 262 -17.52 11.80 4.94
C LYS A 262 -16.37 12.79 4.80
N ASP A 263 -15.98 13.42 5.90
CA ASP A 263 -14.76 14.21 5.93
C ASP A 263 -13.56 13.28 5.68
N ILE A 264 -12.95 13.39 4.50
CA ILE A 264 -11.80 12.58 4.07
C ILE A 264 -10.66 13.52 3.79
N ASN A 265 -9.54 13.36 4.50
CA ASN A 265 -8.31 14.08 4.23
C ASN A 265 -7.16 13.07 4.11
N ILE A 266 -6.74 12.76 2.89
CA ILE A 266 -5.75 11.72 2.60
C ILE A 266 -4.73 12.20 1.59
N GLY A 267 -3.44 12.07 1.96
CA GLY A 267 -2.30 12.32 1.08
C GLY A 267 -1.90 11.12 0.24
N TYR A 268 -1.38 11.37 -0.95
CA TYR A 268 -0.86 10.37 -1.89
C TYR A 268 0.45 10.87 -2.49
N PRO A 269 1.40 9.99 -2.82
CA PRO A 269 2.54 10.37 -3.66
C PRO A 269 2.02 10.92 -4.99
N ILE A 270 2.53 12.07 -5.45
CA ILE A 270 2.05 12.74 -6.66
C ILE A 270 2.58 12.10 -7.96
N SER A 271 3.69 11.35 -7.87
CA SER A 271 4.37 10.80 -9.05
C SER A 271 3.52 9.90 -9.95
N PRO A 272 2.55 9.09 -9.46
CA PRO A 272 1.67 8.32 -10.34
C PRO A 272 0.65 9.21 -11.07
N PHE A 273 0.20 10.30 -10.46
CA PHE A 273 -0.74 11.24 -11.08
C PHE A 273 -0.10 12.00 -12.25
N PHE A 274 1.22 12.24 -12.23
CA PHE A 274 1.91 12.76 -13.41
C PHE A 274 1.85 11.81 -14.62
N LYS A 275 1.81 10.49 -14.40
CA LYS A 275 1.77 9.50 -15.49
C LYS A 275 0.46 9.52 -16.28
N ILE A 276 -0.64 9.91 -15.64
CA ILE A 276 -1.98 9.99 -16.26
C ILE A 276 -2.23 11.30 -17.02
N GLN A 277 -1.28 12.25 -17.07
CA GLN A 277 -1.46 13.52 -17.78
C GLN A 277 -1.82 13.40 -19.26
N LYS A 278 -1.46 12.29 -19.93
CA LYS A 278 -1.90 12.04 -21.31
C LYS A 278 -3.32 11.47 -21.36
N ALA A 279 -3.64 10.50 -20.51
CA ALA A 279 -4.98 9.92 -20.38
C ALA A 279 -6.03 11.01 -20.09
N LEU A 280 -5.72 11.94 -19.18
CA LEU A 280 -6.59 13.08 -18.86
C LEU A 280 -6.85 14.03 -20.05
N ARG A 281 -6.02 14.03 -21.10
CA ARG A 281 -6.25 14.84 -22.33
C ARG A 281 -7.14 14.17 -23.36
N VAL A 282 -7.31 12.85 -23.27
CA VAL A 282 -8.18 12.06 -24.18
C VAL A 282 -9.48 11.61 -23.51
N GLY A 283 -9.54 11.65 -22.17
CA GLY A 283 -10.75 11.37 -21.40
C GLY A 283 -11.79 12.49 -21.47
N ASN A 284 -13.05 12.11 -21.27
CA ASN A 284 -14.21 12.99 -21.20
C ASN A 284 -14.58 13.32 -19.73
N GLU A 285 -14.40 12.35 -18.84
CA GLU A 285 -14.75 12.42 -17.41
C GLU A 285 -13.77 11.58 -16.58
N VAL A 286 -13.60 11.94 -15.30
CA VAL A 286 -12.76 11.20 -14.34
C VAL A 286 -13.61 10.84 -13.13
N ASN A 287 -13.68 9.56 -12.79
CA ASN A 287 -14.21 9.08 -11.53
C ASN A 287 -13.06 8.90 -10.53
N LEU A 288 -13.11 9.64 -9.42
CA LEU A 288 -12.26 9.43 -8.25
C LEU A 288 -13.05 8.68 -7.17
N CYS A 289 -12.66 7.43 -6.92
CA CYS A 289 -13.17 6.62 -5.82
C CYS A 289 -12.11 6.52 -4.73
N ILE A 290 -12.47 6.82 -3.47
CA ILE A 290 -11.65 6.54 -2.29
C ILE A 290 -12.33 5.43 -1.49
N TYR A 291 -11.58 4.38 -1.17
CA TYR A 291 -12.05 3.22 -0.42
C TYR A 291 -11.81 3.39 1.09
N LYS A 292 -12.54 2.66 1.94
CA LYS A 292 -12.36 2.67 3.41
C LYS A 292 -10.92 2.36 3.87
N ASN A 293 -10.12 1.63 3.10
CA ASN A 293 -8.69 1.37 3.38
C ASN A 293 -7.74 2.49 2.85
N GLY A 294 -8.30 3.55 2.27
CA GLY A 294 -7.61 4.76 1.83
C GLY A 294 -7.04 4.68 0.42
N LEU A 295 -7.07 3.52 -0.23
CA LEU A 295 -6.76 3.37 -1.65
C LEU A 295 -7.59 4.36 -2.48
N ILE A 296 -6.96 5.11 -3.38
CA ILE A 296 -7.66 5.90 -4.38
C ILE A 296 -7.59 5.20 -5.74
N LYS A 297 -8.75 5.07 -6.38
CA LYS A 297 -8.90 4.66 -7.77
C LYS A 297 -9.31 5.87 -8.59
N THR A 298 -8.51 6.22 -9.58
CA THR A 298 -8.78 7.27 -10.56
C THR A 298 -9.07 6.58 -11.90
N THR A 299 -10.34 6.51 -12.28
CA THR A 299 -10.77 5.97 -13.57
C THR A 299 -11.07 7.12 -14.53
N ILE A 300 -10.32 7.21 -15.62
CA ILE A 300 -10.52 8.20 -16.68
C ILE A 300 -11.25 7.51 -17.83
N TYR A 301 -12.46 7.93 -18.14
CA TYR A 301 -13.23 7.38 -19.26
C TYR A 301 -12.98 8.21 -20.52
N ALA A 302 -12.49 7.57 -21.58
CA ALA A 302 -12.48 8.10 -22.93
C ALA A 302 -13.61 7.43 -23.73
N LYS A 303 -14.34 8.23 -24.51
CA LYS A 303 -15.44 7.79 -25.38
C LYS A 303 -15.18 8.23 -26.81
N ASP A 304 -15.54 7.39 -27.78
CA ASP A 304 -15.52 7.75 -29.19
C ASP A 304 -16.86 8.39 -29.63
N ILE A 305 -17.06 8.59 -30.94
CA ILE A 305 -18.30 9.19 -31.49
C ILE A 305 -19.46 8.18 -31.50
N LYS A 306 -19.17 6.87 -31.55
CA LYS A 306 -20.17 5.79 -31.49
C LYS A 306 -20.64 5.50 -30.06
N GLY A 307 -19.89 5.96 -29.05
CA GLY A 307 -20.15 5.73 -27.63
C GLY A 307 -19.29 4.62 -27.03
N THR A 308 -18.42 3.98 -27.83
CA THR A 308 -17.49 2.94 -27.37
C THR A 308 -16.54 3.52 -26.32
N THR A 309 -16.37 2.80 -25.20
CA THR A 309 -15.65 3.30 -24.03
C THR A 309 -14.31 2.59 -23.82
N ALA A 310 -13.30 3.36 -23.40
CA ALA A 310 -12.06 2.85 -22.83
C ALA A 310 -11.82 3.55 -21.48
N SER A 311 -11.38 2.81 -20.48
CA SER A 311 -11.15 3.31 -19.12
C SER A 311 -9.71 3.13 -18.70
N PHE A 312 -8.99 4.23 -18.48
CA PHE A 312 -7.67 4.21 -17.85
C PHE A 312 -7.85 4.15 -16.33
N GLU A 313 -7.33 3.13 -15.66
CA GLU A 313 -7.42 2.98 -14.21
C GLU A 313 -6.06 3.21 -13.56
N LEU A 314 -5.98 4.20 -12.65
CA LEU A 314 -4.85 4.41 -11.76
C LEU A 314 -5.28 4.11 -10.32
N TYR A 315 -4.66 3.11 -9.70
CA TYR A 315 -4.75 2.87 -8.26
C TYR A 315 -3.53 3.48 -7.59
N VAL A 316 -3.73 4.25 -6.51
CA VAL A 316 -2.62 4.75 -5.67
C VAL A 316 -2.91 4.44 -4.21
N VAL A 317 -1.91 3.86 -3.54
CA VAL A 317 -1.93 3.61 -2.11
C VAL A 317 -1.52 4.90 -1.39
N PRO A 318 -2.25 5.35 -0.35
CA PRO A 318 -1.97 6.64 0.26
C PRO A 318 -0.62 6.71 0.94
N LYS A 319 -0.12 7.95 1.06
CA LYS A 319 0.97 8.30 1.94
C LYS A 319 0.41 8.32 3.35
N PHE A 320 0.78 7.30 4.13
CA PHE A 320 0.67 7.35 5.58
C PHE A 320 1.83 8.19 6.10
N ASP A 321 1.56 9.11 7.01
CA ASP A 321 2.47 10.22 7.24
C ASP A 321 3.73 9.73 7.96
N THR A 322 4.83 9.66 7.20
CA THR A 322 5.96 8.74 7.44
C THR A 322 6.85 9.11 8.64
N ILE A 323 6.41 10.03 9.48
CA ILE A 323 7.25 10.68 10.48
C ILE A 323 7.31 9.88 11.78
N TYR A 324 6.23 9.15 12.16
CA TYR A 324 6.18 8.39 13.43
C TYR A 324 5.34 7.09 13.41
N GLU A 325 4.59 6.79 12.35
CA GLU A 325 3.70 5.60 12.32
C GLU A 325 4.44 4.28 12.00
N HIS A 326 5.67 4.36 11.49
CA HIS A 326 6.48 3.18 11.17
C HIS A 326 6.97 2.40 12.39
N ASP A 327 6.89 3.01 13.57
CA ASP A 327 7.29 2.39 14.84
C ASP A 327 6.14 1.58 15.47
N VAL A 328 4.88 1.78 15.03
CA VAL A 328 3.75 1.05 15.59
C VAL A 328 3.84 -0.42 15.15
N ALA A 329 3.67 -1.32 16.10
CA ALA A 329 3.77 -2.76 15.92
C ALA A 329 2.39 -3.41 16.00
N LEU A 330 1.95 -4.12 14.95
CA LEU A 330 0.87 -5.09 15.07
C LEU A 330 1.48 -6.38 15.63
N ILE A 331 0.90 -6.88 16.71
CA ILE A 331 1.30 -8.11 17.39
C ILE A 331 0.20 -9.15 17.17
N TYR A 332 0.60 -10.30 16.67
CA TYR A 332 -0.27 -11.39 16.28
C TYR A 332 0.18 -12.69 16.95
N TYR A 333 -0.79 -13.55 17.26
CA TYR A 333 -0.55 -14.85 17.89
C TYR A 333 -1.24 -15.93 17.07
N ASN A 334 -0.60 -17.10 16.93
CA ASN A 334 -1.20 -18.25 16.26
C ASN A 334 -1.25 -19.50 17.16
N PRO A 335 -2.32 -19.67 17.96
CA PRO A 335 -2.66 -20.89 18.68
C PRO A 335 -3.96 -21.48 18.10
N ASP A 336 -3.86 -22.09 16.92
CA ASP A 336 -4.84 -22.97 16.26
C ASP A 336 -6.35 -22.64 16.43
N GLU A 337 -6.88 -22.01 15.37
CA GLU A 337 -8.28 -21.95 14.92
C GLU A 337 -9.35 -21.13 15.67
N LEU A 338 -9.21 -20.68 16.92
CA LEU A 338 -10.32 -19.96 17.60
C LEU A 338 -10.04 -18.63 18.33
N THR A 339 -8.78 -18.19 18.50
CA THR A 339 -8.48 -16.89 19.15
C THR A 339 -7.33 -16.12 18.48
N ASN A 340 -7.64 -15.45 17.36
CA ASN A 340 -6.74 -14.50 16.69
C ASN A 340 -6.63 -13.17 17.47
N LEU A 341 -6.19 -13.22 18.72
CA LEU A 341 -5.97 -12.05 19.58
C LEU A 341 -4.96 -11.12 18.89
N ARG A 342 -5.28 -9.82 18.87
CA ARG A 342 -4.42 -8.80 18.27
C ARG A 342 -4.14 -7.74 19.31
N CYS A 343 -2.86 -7.44 19.46
CA CYS A 343 -2.42 -6.25 20.16
C CYS A 343 -1.65 -5.34 19.21
N SER A 344 -1.57 -4.09 19.63
CA SER A 344 -0.67 -3.08 19.11
C SER A 344 0.52 -2.89 20.06
N GLY A 345 1.51 -2.13 19.61
CA GLY A 345 2.68 -1.76 20.39
C GLY A 345 3.44 -0.62 19.71
N LEU A 346 4.53 -0.17 20.31
CA LEU A 346 5.38 0.88 19.75
C LEU A 346 6.85 0.55 19.94
N LEU A 347 7.62 0.61 18.85
CA LEU A 347 9.07 0.52 18.85
C LEU A 347 9.67 1.74 19.58
N ILE A 348 10.31 1.49 20.73
CA ILE A 348 10.87 2.52 21.63
C ILE A 348 12.41 2.51 21.67
N SER A 349 13.03 1.52 21.06
CA SER A 349 14.46 1.43 20.75
C SER A 349 14.62 0.66 19.43
N PRO A 350 15.82 0.58 18.82
CA PRO A 350 16.03 -0.18 17.57
C PRO A 350 15.50 -1.63 17.60
N ASN A 351 15.39 -2.26 18.77
CA ASN A 351 15.00 -3.65 18.93
C ASN A 351 13.96 -3.92 20.05
N ILE A 352 13.39 -2.89 20.69
CA ILE A 352 12.44 -3.06 21.80
C ILE A 352 11.11 -2.39 21.46
N ILE A 353 10.04 -3.17 21.54
CA ILE A 353 8.66 -2.73 21.38
C ILE A 353 8.00 -2.71 22.75
N LEU A 354 7.39 -1.59 23.11
CA LEU A 354 6.53 -1.41 24.26
C LEU A 354 5.09 -1.82 23.92
N THR A 355 4.42 -2.52 24.83
CA THR A 355 3.01 -2.96 24.69
C THR A 355 2.41 -3.24 26.08
N ALA A 356 1.19 -3.76 26.16
CA ALA A 356 0.56 -4.21 27.39
C ALA A 356 1.02 -5.64 27.76
N ALA A 357 0.86 -6.03 29.02
CA ALA A 357 1.22 -7.35 29.49
C ALA A 357 0.13 -8.39 29.22
N HIS A 358 -1.15 -8.03 29.41
CA HIS A 358 -2.31 -8.90 29.17
C HIS A 358 -2.35 -9.48 27.74
N CYS A 359 -1.75 -8.77 26.78
CA CYS A 359 -1.57 -9.22 25.39
C CYS A 359 -0.94 -10.62 25.26
N PHE A 360 -0.13 -11.05 26.24
CA PHE A 360 0.56 -12.34 26.21
C PHE A 360 -0.05 -13.38 27.15
N GLU A 361 -1.24 -13.14 27.69
CA GLU A 361 -1.99 -14.14 28.44
C GLU A 361 -2.59 -15.17 27.50
N ASN A 362 -2.59 -16.43 27.95
CA ASN A 362 -3.32 -17.48 27.27
C ASN A 362 -4.75 -17.57 27.81
N ASN A 363 -5.73 -17.26 26.97
CA ASN A 363 -7.16 -17.36 27.30
C ASN A 363 -7.59 -18.75 27.83
N GLN A 364 -6.85 -19.82 27.50
CA GLN A 364 -7.14 -21.18 27.96
C GLN A 364 -6.52 -21.52 29.33
N SER A 365 -5.53 -20.76 29.79
CA SER A 365 -4.89 -20.92 31.09
C SER A 365 -4.16 -19.61 31.45
N PRO A 366 -4.78 -18.73 32.27
CA PRO A 366 -4.22 -17.41 32.61
C PRO A 366 -2.85 -17.44 33.30
N GLU A 367 -2.46 -18.59 33.87
CA GLU A 367 -1.12 -18.80 34.45
C GLU A 367 -0.04 -19.10 33.39
N SER A 368 -0.44 -19.39 32.15
CA SER A 368 0.46 -19.64 31.03
C SER A 368 0.56 -18.44 30.10
N LEU A 369 1.79 -18.06 29.77
CA LEU A 369 2.07 -17.00 28.80
C LEU A 369 2.18 -17.58 27.39
N ILE A 370 1.75 -16.81 26.39
CA ILE A 370 1.95 -17.14 24.97
C ILE A 370 3.46 -17.30 24.71
N ASN A 371 3.85 -18.48 24.20
CA ASN A 371 5.24 -18.77 23.90
C ASN A 371 5.77 -17.79 22.84
N PRO A 372 6.92 -17.12 23.05
CA PRO A 372 7.49 -16.17 22.08
C PRO A 372 7.65 -16.69 20.65
N LYS A 373 7.69 -18.02 20.44
CA LYS A 373 7.72 -18.64 19.10
C LYS A 373 6.42 -18.49 18.30
N HIS A 374 5.28 -18.31 18.96
CA HIS A 374 3.97 -18.09 18.32
C HIS A 374 3.62 -16.59 18.18
N VAL A 375 4.50 -15.71 18.65
CA VAL A 375 4.33 -14.25 18.54
C VAL A 375 4.94 -13.78 17.23
N GLU A 376 4.09 -13.24 16.35
CA GLU A 376 4.52 -12.55 15.15
C GLU A 376 4.33 -11.04 15.34
N VAL A 377 5.33 -10.26 14.93
CA VAL A 377 5.32 -8.81 15.01
C VAL A 377 5.43 -8.23 13.63
N TYR A 378 4.66 -7.19 13.34
CA TYR A 378 4.69 -6.49 12.07
C TYR A 378 4.77 -4.98 12.31
N LEU A 379 5.87 -4.36 11.88
CA LEU A 379 6.10 -2.92 12.08
C LEU A 379 5.56 -2.09 10.93
N GLY A 380 4.98 -0.92 11.27
CA GLY A 380 4.65 0.13 10.32
C GLY A 380 3.66 -0.28 9.25
N LEU A 381 2.68 -1.14 9.60
CA LEU A 381 1.60 -1.54 8.70
C LEU A 381 0.56 -0.41 8.59
N PRO A 382 0.45 0.32 7.48
CA PRO A 382 -0.61 1.32 7.36
C PRO A 382 -1.99 0.67 7.17
N VAL A 383 -2.03 -0.49 6.53
CA VAL A 383 -3.19 -1.36 6.34
C VAL A 383 -2.75 -2.79 6.55
N VAL A 384 -3.56 -3.60 7.25
CA VAL A 384 -3.27 -5.02 7.45
C VAL A 384 -3.72 -5.81 6.22
N ASN A 385 -2.77 -6.17 5.36
CA ASN A 385 -2.99 -7.06 4.21
C ASN A 385 -1.73 -7.88 3.90
N ASN A 386 -1.86 -8.94 3.09
CA ASN A 386 -0.77 -9.86 2.75
C ASN A 386 0.49 -9.16 2.21
N TYR A 387 0.31 -8.05 1.50
CA TYR A 387 1.41 -7.28 0.94
C TYR A 387 2.23 -6.52 2.01
N TYR A 388 1.58 -5.88 2.98
CA TYR A 388 2.27 -5.20 4.08
C TYR A 388 2.79 -6.19 5.12
N LEU A 389 2.02 -7.25 5.43
CA LEU A 389 2.44 -8.32 6.33
C LEU A 389 3.76 -8.97 5.83
N GLY A 390 3.85 -9.28 4.53
CA GLY A 390 5.07 -9.83 3.92
C GLY A 390 6.30 -8.90 3.97
N LYS A 391 6.17 -7.64 4.40
CA LYS A 391 7.27 -6.68 4.57
C LYS A 391 7.56 -6.32 6.02
N GLY A 392 6.52 -6.10 6.83
CA GLY A 392 6.65 -5.59 8.19
C GLY A 392 7.19 -6.61 9.19
N LYS A 393 7.15 -7.90 8.84
CA LYS A 393 7.40 -9.04 9.73
C LYS A 393 8.78 -9.00 10.40
N GLN A 394 8.78 -8.89 11.72
CA GLN A 394 9.93 -9.01 12.59
C GLN A 394 9.87 -10.33 13.37
N LYS A 395 11.03 -10.94 13.61
CA LYS A 395 11.14 -12.12 14.48
C LYS A 395 11.33 -11.69 15.93
N VAL A 396 10.57 -12.31 16.83
CA VAL A 396 10.68 -12.10 18.28
C VAL A 396 11.84 -12.92 18.85
N LYS A 397 12.66 -12.30 19.71
CA LYS A 397 13.69 -12.98 20.52
C LYS A 397 13.15 -13.38 21.88
N LYS A 398 12.43 -12.46 22.54
CA LYS A 398 11.88 -12.67 23.89
C LYS A 398 10.71 -11.71 24.15
N VAL A 399 9.74 -12.15 24.93
CA VAL A 399 8.72 -11.30 25.57
C VAL A 399 9.06 -11.18 27.05
N ILE A 400 8.90 -9.98 27.63
CA ILE A 400 9.18 -9.70 29.04
C ILE A 400 8.03 -8.85 29.60
N LEU A 401 7.27 -9.40 30.52
CA LEU A 401 6.21 -8.69 31.24
C LEU A 401 6.80 -8.03 32.50
N HIS A 402 6.10 -7.05 33.06
CA HIS A 402 6.46 -6.50 34.36
C HIS A 402 6.37 -7.58 35.45
N GLU A 403 7.37 -7.68 36.33
CA GLU A 403 7.47 -8.79 37.31
C GLU A 403 6.32 -8.80 38.33
N ASN A 404 5.73 -7.64 38.59
CA ASN A 404 4.54 -7.51 39.45
C ASN A 404 3.22 -7.49 38.68
N TYR A 405 3.20 -7.84 37.39
CA TYR A 405 1.97 -7.87 36.59
C TYR A 405 0.94 -8.81 37.24
N HIS A 406 -0.29 -8.32 37.43
CA HIS A 406 -1.34 -9.07 38.11
C HIS A 406 -2.70 -8.93 37.41
N PHE A 407 -3.03 -9.91 36.56
CA PHE A 407 -4.27 -10.02 35.78
C PHE A 407 -5.53 -9.54 36.52
N THR A 408 -5.87 -10.18 37.64
CA THR A 408 -7.14 -9.95 38.38
C THR A 408 -7.35 -8.51 38.86
N TYR A 409 -6.29 -7.70 38.93
CA TYR A 409 -6.32 -6.34 39.44
C TYR A 409 -5.83 -5.32 38.39
N SER A 410 -5.50 -5.77 37.18
CA SER A 410 -4.97 -4.96 36.07
C SER A 410 -3.74 -4.13 36.47
N GLU A 411 -2.98 -4.61 37.46
CA GLU A 411 -1.84 -3.90 38.01
C GLU A 411 -0.59 -4.17 37.19
N PHE A 412 0.19 -3.12 36.95
CA PHE A 412 1.43 -3.17 36.17
C PHE A 412 1.27 -3.82 34.78
N ASP A 413 0.13 -3.57 34.10
CA ASP A 413 -0.15 -4.06 32.75
C ASP A 413 0.76 -3.41 31.69
N ILE A 414 2.04 -3.80 31.68
CA ILE A 414 3.06 -3.29 30.78
C ILE A 414 4.05 -4.39 30.45
N GLY A 415 4.38 -4.51 29.17
CA GLY A 415 5.29 -5.52 28.66
C GLY A 415 6.18 -4.97 27.56
N ILE A 416 7.26 -5.69 27.28
CA ILE A 416 8.09 -5.44 26.11
C ILE A 416 8.31 -6.70 25.27
N ILE A 417 8.46 -6.50 23.97
CA ILE A 417 9.00 -7.48 23.03
C ILE A 417 10.42 -7.05 22.68
N VAL A 418 11.38 -7.96 22.82
CA VAL A 418 12.73 -7.82 22.28
C VAL A 418 12.77 -8.54 20.93
N LEU A 419 13.11 -7.80 19.87
CA LEU A 419 13.27 -8.33 18.51
C LEU A 419 14.58 -9.11 18.35
N GLN A 420 14.60 -10.04 17.38
CA GLN A 420 15.79 -10.83 17.04
C GLN A 420 16.86 -10.01 16.29
N LYS A 421 16.44 -8.95 15.59
CA LYS A 421 17.31 -8.00 14.88
C LYS A 421 16.82 -6.58 15.14
N SER A 422 17.75 -5.65 15.24
CA SER A 422 17.42 -4.22 15.23
C SER A 422 16.86 -3.78 13.88
N VAL A 423 15.91 -2.85 13.93
CA VAL A 423 15.30 -2.20 12.77
C VAL A 423 16.30 -1.22 12.17
N SER A 424 16.59 -1.38 10.88
CA SER A 424 17.52 -0.49 10.17
C SER A 424 16.97 0.92 10.06
N ASN A 425 17.88 1.91 10.12
CA ASN A 425 17.57 3.34 10.07
C ASN A 425 16.56 3.81 11.14
N PHE A 426 16.45 3.15 12.29
CA PHE A 426 15.68 3.63 13.45
C PHE A 426 16.10 5.09 13.77
N CYS A 427 17.35 5.26 14.19
CA CYS A 427 17.89 6.52 14.72
C CYS A 427 17.92 7.71 13.75
N ASN A 428 17.72 7.47 12.45
CA ASN A 428 17.63 8.51 11.43
C ASN A 428 16.19 9.00 11.21
N LYS A 429 15.22 8.47 11.98
CA LYS A 429 13.83 8.90 12.02
C LYS A 429 13.57 9.69 13.29
N ASN A 430 12.49 10.45 13.28
CA ASN A 430 11.98 11.04 14.51
C ASN A 430 11.18 9.99 15.27
N HIS A 431 11.30 9.96 16.60
CA HIS A 431 10.54 9.07 17.47
C HIS A 431 9.73 9.86 18.50
N TYR A 432 8.71 9.22 19.06
CA TYR A 432 8.00 9.77 20.23
C TYR A 432 8.89 9.71 21.48
N LEU A 433 8.86 10.75 22.31
CA LEU A 433 9.65 10.80 23.54
C LEU A 433 9.00 9.92 24.61
N ILE A 434 9.76 9.06 25.30
CA ILE A 434 9.21 8.27 26.41
C ILE A 434 8.99 9.19 27.63
N GLU A 435 7.77 9.17 28.19
CA GLU A 435 7.37 9.99 29.35
C GLU A 435 8.39 9.89 30.52
N PRO A 436 8.83 11.03 31.09
CA PRO A 436 9.65 11.03 32.31
C PRO A 436 8.99 10.31 33.50
N LYS A 437 9.82 9.92 34.47
CA LYS A 437 9.34 9.28 35.70
C LYS A 437 8.43 10.24 36.46
N PHE A 438 7.29 9.74 36.93
CA PHE A 438 6.41 10.49 37.83
C PHE A 438 6.94 10.51 39.27
N ASP A 439 6.82 11.67 39.92
CA ASP A 439 7.07 11.84 41.36
C ASP A 439 5.89 11.27 42.18
N ILE A 440 6.14 10.17 42.90
CA ILE A 440 5.19 9.56 43.82
C ILE A 440 5.58 9.91 45.27
N VAL A 441 4.62 10.39 46.05
CA VAL A 441 4.74 10.63 47.50
C VAL A 441 3.91 9.61 48.27
N ASN A 442 4.38 9.19 49.44
CA ASN A 442 3.61 8.34 50.36
C ASN A 442 3.06 9.22 51.49
N ILE A 443 1.74 9.35 51.58
CA ILE A 443 1.05 10.13 52.60
C ILE A 443 0.04 9.21 53.30
N GLY A 444 0.26 8.92 54.58
CA GLY A 444 -0.63 8.06 55.37
C GLY A 444 -0.71 6.61 54.85
N GLY A 445 0.38 6.06 54.31
CA GLY A 445 0.42 4.73 53.70
C GLY A 445 -0.13 4.68 52.26
N LYS A 446 -0.72 5.77 51.75
CA LYS A 446 -1.26 5.86 50.40
C LYS A 446 -0.25 6.52 49.48
N PHE A 447 0.17 5.79 48.45
CA PHE A 447 0.94 6.34 47.34
C PHE A 447 0.06 7.30 46.53
N ARG A 448 0.54 8.51 46.29
CA ARG A 448 -0.12 9.56 45.53
C ARG A 448 0.87 10.23 44.59
N LEU A 449 0.39 10.71 43.46
CA LEU A 449 1.20 11.54 42.57
C LEU A 449 1.35 12.95 43.14
N LYS A 450 2.58 13.47 43.15
CA LYS A 450 2.89 14.84 43.56
C LYS A 450 2.22 15.88 42.64
N SER A 451 2.17 15.57 41.34
CA SER A 451 1.44 16.31 40.32
C SER A 451 1.25 15.43 39.09
N PHE A 452 0.03 15.36 38.55
CA PHE A 452 -0.19 14.77 37.23
C PHE A 452 0.07 15.83 36.14
N PRO A 453 0.85 15.52 35.07
CA PRO A 453 1.10 16.49 34.02
C PRO A 453 -0.17 16.90 33.29
N LYS A 454 -0.27 18.18 32.90
CA LYS A 454 -1.27 18.61 31.93
C LYS A 454 -0.85 18.12 30.55
N TYR A 455 -1.68 17.28 29.95
CA TYR A 455 -1.52 16.80 28.59
C TYR A 455 -2.47 17.53 27.65
N ASP A 456 -2.04 17.73 26.40
CA ASP A 456 -2.84 18.31 25.34
C ASP A 456 -2.80 17.40 24.09
N LYS A 457 -3.81 17.53 23.22
CA LYS A 457 -3.96 16.81 21.94
C LYS A 457 -3.60 15.32 22.01
N CYS A 458 -4.07 14.63 23.04
CA CYS A 458 -3.82 13.21 23.21
C CYS A 458 -4.52 12.37 22.13
N PHE A 459 -3.89 11.25 21.76
CA PHE A 459 -4.45 10.22 20.89
C PHE A 459 -3.82 8.87 21.21
N PHE A 460 -4.39 7.78 20.69
CA PHE A 460 -3.73 6.49 20.65
C PHE A 460 -3.70 5.93 19.22
N LEU A 461 -2.79 4.99 18.99
CA LEU A 461 -2.59 4.33 17.68
C LEU A 461 -2.80 2.82 17.81
N GLY A 462 -3.52 2.24 16.84
CA GLY A 462 -3.75 0.80 16.76
C GLY A 462 -4.63 0.41 15.57
N TRP A 463 -4.80 -0.89 15.33
CA TRP A 463 -5.64 -1.43 14.24
C TRP A 463 -7.02 -1.89 14.74
N GLY A 464 -7.45 -1.42 15.92
CA GLY A 464 -8.72 -1.84 16.52
C GLY A 464 -9.92 -1.40 15.71
N SER A 465 -10.78 -2.37 15.39
CA SER A 465 -11.90 -2.23 14.46
C SER A 465 -13.11 -2.97 15.02
N PRO A 466 -14.33 -2.42 14.91
CA PRO A 466 -15.56 -3.15 15.23
C PRO A 466 -15.83 -4.29 14.24
N ASN A 467 -15.24 -4.24 13.05
CA ASN A 467 -15.45 -5.21 11.98
C ASN A 467 -14.77 -6.56 12.28
N ILE A 468 -15.46 -7.65 11.94
CA ILE A 468 -14.99 -9.04 12.13
C ILE A 468 -13.77 -9.36 11.24
N SER A 469 -13.64 -8.71 10.08
CA SER A 469 -12.48 -8.88 9.20
C SER A 469 -11.36 -7.89 9.54
N ILE A 470 -10.12 -8.38 9.47
CA ILE A 470 -8.91 -7.60 9.69
C ILE A 470 -8.13 -7.40 8.39
N GLU A 471 -8.36 -8.23 7.39
CA GLU A 471 -7.86 -7.98 6.04
C GLU A 471 -8.49 -6.67 5.55
N ASN A 472 -7.62 -5.66 5.39
CA ASN A 472 -7.91 -4.25 5.08
C ASN A 472 -8.21 -3.29 6.25
N ASN A 473 -7.97 -3.65 7.51
CA ASN A 473 -8.00 -2.65 8.61
C ASN A 473 -6.84 -1.65 8.50
N LYS A 474 -7.14 -0.34 8.56
CA LYS A 474 -6.16 0.75 8.67
C LYS A 474 -5.52 0.80 10.07
N LEU A 475 -4.31 1.37 10.14
CA LEU A 475 -3.82 1.98 11.37
C LEU A 475 -4.69 3.21 11.69
N ASN A 476 -5.33 3.21 12.84
CA ASN A 476 -6.24 4.26 13.29
C ASN A 476 -5.55 5.20 14.30
N LYS A 477 -5.94 6.48 14.27
CA LYS A 477 -5.52 7.51 15.23
C LYS A 477 -6.74 8.11 15.91
N LYS A 478 -7.07 7.60 17.09
CA LYS A 478 -8.29 7.95 17.84
C LYS A 478 -7.99 8.99 18.93
N LYS A 479 -8.84 10.02 19.09
CA LYS A 479 -8.54 11.17 19.95
C LYS A 479 -8.91 10.89 21.40
N ILE A 480 -8.06 11.33 22.32
CA ILE A 480 -8.32 11.26 23.76
C ILE A 480 -8.63 12.68 24.24
N LYS A 481 -9.90 12.94 24.60
CA LYS A 481 -10.35 14.28 24.99
C LYS A 481 -9.84 14.70 26.38
N LYS A 482 -9.76 13.76 27.33
CA LYS A 482 -9.29 14.05 28.69
C LYS A 482 -8.65 12.82 29.33
N LEU A 483 -7.32 12.79 29.32
CA LEU A 483 -6.54 11.83 30.07
C LEU A 483 -6.38 12.30 31.53
N MET A 484 -6.63 11.40 32.48
CA MET A 484 -6.42 11.64 33.91
C MET A 484 -5.85 10.39 34.59
N MET A 485 -5.51 10.50 35.87
CA MET A 485 -5.17 9.33 36.69
C MET A 485 -6.44 8.68 37.24
N ARG A 486 -6.42 7.34 37.34
CA ARG A 486 -7.56 6.55 37.80
C ARG A 486 -7.66 6.55 39.34
N ASP A 487 -8.16 7.63 39.93
CA ASP A 487 -8.06 7.91 41.38
C ASP A 487 -9.04 7.13 42.31
N ASP A 488 -9.60 5.99 41.86
CA ASP A 488 -10.65 5.22 42.58
C ASP A 488 -10.12 4.27 43.67
N ILE A 489 -9.44 4.84 44.68
CA ILE A 489 -8.93 4.15 45.89
C ILE A 489 -10.03 3.43 46.72
N ASN A 490 -11.31 3.56 46.36
CA ASN A 490 -12.42 2.82 46.98
C ASN A 490 -12.50 1.35 46.52
N ALA A 491 -11.82 0.96 45.43
CA ALA A 491 -11.65 -0.43 45.03
C ALA A 491 -10.49 -1.08 45.82
N GLN A 492 -10.79 -1.68 46.97
CA GLN A 492 -9.83 -2.20 47.97
C GLN A 492 -9.01 -3.45 47.54
N ARG A 493 -8.54 -3.54 46.29
CA ARG A 493 -7.85 -4.73 45.76
C ARG A 493 -6.47 -4.47 45.13
N ALA A 494 -6.23 -3.27 44.61
CA ALA A 494 -4.95 -2.90 43.99
C ALA A 494 -3.94 -2.39 45.05
N PHE A 495 -2.70 -2.89 45.02
CA PHE A 495 -1.59 -2.40 45.86
C PHE A 495 -1.02 -1.04 45.41
N ARG A 496 -1.03 -0.73 44.10
CA ARG A 496 -0.55 0.51 43.48
C ARG A 496 -1.31 0.86 42.21
N GLN A 497 -1.99 2.00 42.23
CA GLN A 497 -2.64 2.61 41.05
C GLN A 497 -1.62 2.90 39.92
N THR A 498 -1.57 2.06 38.89
CA THR A 498 -0.71 2.23 37.70
C THR A 498 -1.43 2.82 36.48
N MET A 499 -2.74 3.04 36.58
CA MET A 499 -3.62 3.25 35.42
C MET A 499 -3.99 4.72 35.17
N LEU A 500 -3.94 5.09 33.90
CA LEU A 500 -4.54 6.26 33.29
C LEU A 500 -6.00 5.95 32.93
N LEU A 501 -6.83 6.99 32.90
CA LEU A 501 -8.26 6.95 32.63
C LEU A 501 -8.62 8.00 31.57
N ASN A 502 -9.48 7.63 30.62
CA ASN A 502 -10.19 8.55 29.74
C ASN A 502 -11.67 8.14 29.63
N ASN A 503 -12.56 9.10 29.82
CA ASN A 503 -13.99 8.88 29.57
C ASN A 503 -14.25 9.06 28.07
N VAL A 504 -14.73 8.00 27.42
CA VAL A 504 -15.04 7.98 25.99
C VAL A 504 -16.46 8.53 25.82
N VAL A 505 -16.57 9.63 25.08
CA VAL A 505 -17.85 10.35 24.84
C VAL A 505 -18.26 10.33 23.36
N ASN A 506 -17.54 9.56 22.55
CA ASN A 506 -17.72 9.46 21.10
C ASN A 506 -17.22 8.08 20.69
N SER A 507 -18.09 7.25 20.13
CA SER A 507 -17.78 5.87 19.70
C SER A 507 -16.62 5.81 18.70
N ASN A 508 -16.48 6.82 17.83
CA ASN A 508 -15.38 6.90 16.86
C ASN A 508 -14.00 7.06 17.53
N ASP A 509 -13.96 7.55 18.77
CA ASP A 509 -12.73 7.71 19.57
C ASP A 509 -12.49 6.50 20.51
N ALA A 510 -13.36 5.49 20.50
CA ALA A 510 -13.28 4.33 21.40
C ALA A 510 -12.18 3.33 21.02
N PRO A 511 -11.42 2.79 21.99
CA PRO A 511 -10.59 1.60 21.75
C PRO A 511 -11.48 0.40 21.36
N CYS A 512 -10.95 -0.49 20.53
CA CYS A 512 -11.60 -1.72 20.12
C CYS A 512 -10.58 -2.86 19.95
N ASN A 513 -11.04 -4.09 19.71
CA ASN A 513 -10.20 -5.29 19.57
C ASN A 513 -9.07 -5.09 18.54
N GLY A 514 -7.83 -5.03 19.02
CA GLY A 514 -6.64 -4.69 18.23
C GLY A 514 -5.90 -3.42 18.69
N ASP A 515 -6.56 -2.55 19.47
CA ASP A 515 -5.93 -1.33 20.02
C ASP A 515 -5.15 -1.59 21.33
N SER A 516 -5.43 -2.68 22.06
CA SER A 516 -4.70 -3.09 23.28
C SER A 516 -3.19 -3.13 23.07
N GLY A 517 -2.42 -2.59 24.02
CA GLY A 517 -0.98 -2.40 23.92
C GLY A 517 -0.54 -1.24 23.03
N GLY A 518 -1.43 -0.65 22.25
CA GLY A 518 -1.15 0.50 21.38
C GLY A 518 -0.70 1.74 22.17
N PRO A 519 0.22 2.56 21.62
CA PRO A 519 0.77 3.69 22.35
C PRO A 519 -0.26 4.79 22.56
N ILE A 520 -0.36 5.29 23.80
CA ILE A 520 -1.04 6.53 24.12
C ILE A 520 -0.02 7.66 24.00
N ILE A 521 -0.25 8.57 23.05
CA ILE A 521 0.60 9.72 22.75
C ILE A 521 -0.10 11.01 23.18
N CYS A 522 0.62 11.90 23.86
CA CYS A 522 0.12 13.24 24.18
C CYS A 522 1.16 14.33 23.90
N GLN A 523 0.68 15.53 23.55
CA GLN A 523 1.52 16.69 23.34
C GLN A 523 1.82 17.40 24.67
N LYS A 524 3.07 17.82 24.85
CA LYS A 524 3.57 18.63 25.97
C LYS A 524 4.45 19.77 25.47
N ILE A 525 4.25 20.96 26.04
CA ILE A 525 5.11 22.11 25.80
C ILE A 525 6.30 22.03 26.77
N VAL A 526 7.52 22.05 26.21
CA VAL A 526 8.78 22.12 26.97
C VAL A 526 9.57 23.32 26.43
N GLY A 527 9.72 24.34 27.27
CA GLY A 527 10.17 25.67 26.82
C GLY A 527 9.17 26.27 25.84
N HIS A 528 9.63 26.61 24.63
CA HIS A 528 8.79 27.14 23.54
C HIS A 528 8.45 26.09 22.46
N LYS A 529 8.81 24.82 22.65
CA LYS A 529 8.57 23.74 21.67
C LYS A 529 7.58 22.72 22.21
N SER A 530 6.72 22.24 21.32
CA SER A 530 5.75 21.18 21.62
C SER A 530 6.29 19.84 21.17
N HIS A 531 6.31 18.84 22.05
CA HIS A 531 6.82 17.51 21.79
C HIS A 531 5.74 16.47 22.11
N ASN A 532 5.77 15.36 21.37
CA ASN A 532 4.84 14.25 21.55
C ASN A 532 5.49 13.19 22.45
N TYR A 533 4.83 12.84 23.55
CA TYR A 533 5.30 11.86 24.53
C TYR A 533 4.46 10.59 24.53
N ILE A 534 5.10 9.44 24.70
CA ILE A 534 4.47 8.15 24.99
C ILE A 534 4.16 8.11 26.47
N VAL A 535 2.89 8.34 26.83
CA VAL A 535 2.44 8.51 28.22
C VAL A 535 1.89 7.23 28.82
N GLY A 536 1.46 6.30 27.97
CA GLY A 536 0.90 5.02 28.37
C GLY A 536 0.79 4.04 27.20
N VAL A 537 0.31 2.84 27.50
CA VAL A 537 -0.23 1.88 26.52
C VAL A 537 -1.70 1.67 26.78
N VAL A 538 -2.52 1.52 25.74
CA VAL A 538 -3.93 1.11 25.87
C VAL A 538 -3.97 -0.26 26.55
N SER A 539 -4.86 -0.43 27.51
CA SER A 539 -4.92 -1.63 28.35
C SER A 539 -6.31 -2.25 28.23
N GLU A 540 -7.29 -1.65 28.90
CA GLU A 540 -8.67 -2.15 28.98
C GLU A 540 -9.68 -1.09 28.53
N ALA A 541 -10.90 -1.54 28.27
CA ALA A 541 -12.05 -0.69 28.00
C ALA A 541 -13.25 -1.15 28.84
N SER A 542 -14.08 -0.20 29.28
CA SER A 542 -15.42 -0.48 29.78
C SER A 542 -16.45 -0.06 28.75
N SER A 543 -17.59 -0.74 28.74
CA SER A 543 -18.68 -0.51 27.80
C SER A 543 -20.01 -0.66 28.51
N VAL A 544 -20.97 0.20 28.18
CA VAL A 544 -22.36 0.13 28.66
C VAL A 544 -23.24 -0.77 27.79
N ALA A 545 -22.63 -1.59 26.92
CA ALA A 545 -23.31 -2.60 26.13
C ALA A 545 -23.91 -3.72 27.02
N PRO A 546 -25.03 -4.34 26.61
CA PRO A 546 -25.56 -5.50 27.33
C PRO A 546 -24.62 -6.71 27.25
N PRO A 547 -24.69 -7.69 28.18
CA PRO A 547 -23.77 -8.83 28.22
C PRO A 547 -23.75 -9.74 26.98
N ASN A 548 -24.75 -9.61 26.10
CA ASN A 548 -24.91 -10.35 24.85
C ASN A 548 -24.68 -9.49 23.60
N ALA A 549 -24.09 -8.30 23.76
CA ALA A 549 -23.77 -7.39 22.66
C ALA A 549 -22.78 -8.01 21.66
N SER A 550 -22.87 -7.57 20.40
CA SER A 550 -21.84 -7.89 19.41
C SER A 550 -20.51 -7.19 19.76
N PRO A 551 -19.35 -7.67 19.26
CA PRO A 551 -18.08 -6.95 19.43
C PRO A 551 -18.12 -5.52 18.87
N GLU A 552 -18.90 -5.31 17.81
CA GLU A 552 -19.18 -3.98 17.23
C GLU A 552 -19.97 -3.11 18.22
N GLU A 553 -21.11 -3.58 18.73
CA GLU A 553 -21.92 -2.86 19.71
C GLU A 553 -21.14 -2.58 21.02
N PHE A 554 -20.30 -3.52 21.46
CA PHE A 554 -19.42 -3.31 22.60
C PHE A 554 -18.49 -2.12 22.36
N CYS A 555 -17.81 -2.07 21.21
CA CYS A 555 -16.91 -0.97 20.85
C CYS A 555 -17.65 0.36 20.62
N GLU A 556 -18.86 0.33 20.07
CA GLU A 556 -19.70 1.53 19.90
C GLU A 556 -20.17 2.12 21.24
N LYS A 557 -20.42 1.27 22.24
CA LYS A 557 -20.90 1.65 23.58
C LYS A 557 -19.79 1.74 24.63
N THR A 558 -18.52 1.66 24.22
CA THR A 558 -17.36 1.91 25.07
C THR A 558 -17.44 3.31 25.68
N ASP A 559 -17.57 3.40 27.01
CA ASP A 559 -17.68 4.64 27.78
C ASP A 559 -16.38 5.01 28.52
N MET A 560 -15.45 4.05 28.63
CA MET A 560 -14.20 4.21 29.37
C MET A 560 -13.03 3.51 28.67
N MET A 561 -11.88 4.18 28.63
CA MET A 561 -10.59 3.59 28.28
C MET A 561 -9.63 3.68 29.47
N LEU A 562 -8.96 2.58 29.76
CA LEU A 562 -7.85 2.51 30.70
C LEU A 562 -6.53 2.31 29.94
N GLY A 563 -5.44 2.85 30.49
CA GLY A 563 -4.11 2.66 29.93
C GLY A 563 -3.03 2.60 30.99
N SER A 564 -2.06 1.70 30.85
CA SER A 564 -0.97 1.56 31.81
C SER A 564 0.03 2.70 31.64
N SER A 565 0.34 3.41 32.72
CA SER A 565 1.15 4.64 32.68
C SER A 565 2.63 4.37 32.46
N VAL A 566 3.22 4.89 31.39
CA VAL A 566 4.66 4.83 31.14
C VAL A 566 5.44 5.62 32.20
N GLY A 567 4.90 6.76 32.66
CA GLY A 567 5.57 7.59 33.68
C GLY A 567 5.72 6.90 35.03
N LEU A 568 4.80 5.99 35.40
CA LEU A 568 4.90 5.18 36.61
C LEU A 568 5.87 3.98 36.44
N HIS A 569 5.98 3.44 35.23
CA HIS A 569 6.87 2.31 34.92
C HIS A 569 8.25 2.73 34.38
N ARG A 570 8.55 4.03 34.32
CA ARG A 570 9.75 4.56 33.63
C ARG A 570 11.07 3.96 34.13
N ASN A 571 11.20 3.67 35.43
CA ASN A 571 12.38 3.01 35.98
C ASN A 571 12.54 1.60 35.40
N TRP A 572 11.51 0.76 35.53
CA TRP A 572 11.48 -0.59 34.97
C TRP A 572 11.80 -0.58 33.48
N LEU A 573 11.20 0.35 32.72
CA LEU A 573 11.42 0.47 31.29
C LEU A 573 12.87 0.84 30.95
N ASN A 574 13.48 1.76 31.70
CA ASN A 574 14.89 2.12 31.55
C ASN A 574 15.81 0.92 31.84
N ASP A 575 15.50 0.13 32.87
CA ASP A 575 16.29 -1.05 33.23
C ASP A 575 16.22 -2.11 32.11
N LYS A 576 15.03 -2.33 31.51
CA LYS A 576 14.90 -3.24 30.36
C LYS A 576 15.57 -2.71 29.10
N ILE A 577 15.42 -1.42 28.78
CA ILE A 577 16.12 -0.79 27.65
C ILE A 577 17.64 -0.98 27.80
N ASN A 578 18.19 -0.68 28.97
CA ASN A 578 19.63 -0.83 29.20
C ASN A 578 20.11 -2.29 29.18
N SER A 579 19.27 -3.23 29.61
CA SER A 579 19.58 -4.68 29.62
C SER A 579 19.50 -5.34 28.25
N PHE A 580 18.69 -4.80 27.33
CA PHE A 580 18.38 -5.43 26.04
C PHE A 580 18.69 -4.58 24.80
N LYS A 581 19.21 -3.35 24.95
CA LYS A 581 19.69 -2.54 23.82
C LYS A 581 20.73 -3.30 23.00
N ASP A 582 20.62 -3.18 21.69
CA ASP A 582 21.64 -3.64 20.75
C ASP A 582 22.86 -2.70 20.77
N THR A 583 23.91 -3.06 20.02
CA THR A 583 25.15 -2.29 19.89
C THR A 583 25.00 -0.96 19.12
N ILE A 584 23.82 -0.70 18.55
CA ILE A 584 23.50 0.55 17.85
C ILE A 584 23.27 1.66 18.89
N LEU A 585 24.25 2.56 19.03
CA LEU A 585 24.24 3.70 19.95
C LEU A 585 23.28 4.80 19.48
N CYS A 586 22.06 4.75 20.00
CA CYS A 586 20.96 5.70 19.84
C CYS A 586 20.14 5.78 21.13
#